data_AF-A0A9E2FHF8-F1
#
_entry.id   AF-A0A9E2FHF8-F1
#
_cell.length_a   1.000
_cell.length_b   1.000
_cell.length_c   1.000
_cell.angle_alpha   90.00
_cell.angle_beta   90.00
_cell.angle_gamma   90.00
#
_symmetry.space_group_name_H-M   'P 1'
#
loop_
_entity.id
_entity.type
_entity.pdbx_description
1 polymer ?
#
loop_
_entity_poly.entity_id
_entity_poly.type
_entity_poly.pdbx_seq_one_letter_code
_entity_poly.pdbx_strand_id
1 'polypeptide(L)'
;MCAAFLLTACASRVPAPAEPEVAQPLPVQAGDEPEDDDRLLRAIQAAHPRTGDPARARELLDALLAADDAPARLQRPFIQSLLEQLAERQRLGNANQRLTQQLERVTQQGRESQQRADELQRKIDALTDIERSLPARAPSRGAVR
;
A
#
# COMPACT_ATOMS: atom_id res chain seq x y z
N MET A 1 -57.89 -1.12 -6.12
CA MET A 1 -59.31 -1.56 -6.05
C MET A 1 -59.35 -2.85 -5.25
N CYS A 2 -60.37 -2.97 -4.38
CA CYS A 2 -60.78 -4.15 -3.58
C CYS A 2 -59.82 -4.56 -2.45
N ALA A 3 -60.10 -4.19 -1.18
CA ALA A 3 -61.06 -4.82 -0.24
C ALA A 3 -60.55 -6.18 0.25
N ALA A 4 -60.70 -6.62 1.49
CA ALA A 4 -61.13 -6.11 2.79
C ALA A 4 -61.07 -7.36 3.68
N PHE A 5 -60.54 -7.30 4.89
CA PHE A 5 -60.92 -8.27 5.92
C PHE A 5 -60.94 -7.59 7.29
N LEU A 6 -62.14 -7.27 7.72
CA LEU A 6 -62.51 -6.95 9.09
C LEU A 6 -62.71 -8.27 9.84
N LEU A 7 -62.06 -8.43 10.99
CA LEU A 7 -62.61 -9.24 12.08
C LEU A 7 -62.31 -8.55 13.41
N THR A 8 -63.40 -8.18 14.08
CA THR A 8 -63.49 -7.66 15.43
C THR A 8 -64.00 -8.78 16.34
N ALA A 9 -63.36 -8.98 17.49
CA ALA A 9 -63.88 -9.58 18.75
C ALA A 9 -62.67 -9.96 19.64
N CYS A 10 -62.67 -9.96 20.98
CA CYS A 10 -63.47 -9.38 22.05
C CYS A 10 -62.53 -9.30 23.28
N ALA A 11 -62.83 -8.40 24.22
CA ALA A 11 -62.05 -8.11 25.42
C ALA A 11 -61.83 -9.32 26.37
N SER A 12 -60.67 -9.35 27.04
CA SER A 12 -60.54 -9.34 28.51
C SER A 12 -59.15 -9.83 28.96
N ARG A 13 -58.38 -8.98 29.66
CA ARG A 13 -57.48 -9.46 30.72
C ARG A 13 -57.03 -8.36 31.67
N VAL A 14 -57.52 -8.49 32.91
CA VAL A 14 -56.88 -8.30 34.22
C VAL A 14 -56.14 -6.98 34.46
N PRO A 15 -56.52 -6.17 35.48
CA PRO A 15 -55.69 -5.06 35.94
C PRO A 15 -54.38 -5.58 36.54
N ALA A 16 -53.26 -5.08 36.02
CA ALA A 16 -51.94 -5.40 36.54
C ALA A 16 -51.76 -4.84 37.98
N PRO A 17 -51.10 -5.58 38.88
CA PRO A 17 -50.76 -5.08 40.21
C PRO A 17 -49.76 -3.91 40.12
N ALA A 18 -49.88 -2.96 41.03
CA ALA A 18 -49.02 -1.78 41.13
C ALA A 18 -47.54 -2.18 41.14
N GLU A 19 -46.81 -1.76 40.10
CA GLU A 19 -45.35 -1.91 40.07
C GLU A 19 -44.70 -0.89 41.01
N PRO A 20 -43.65 -1.27 41.74
CA PRO A 20 -42.88 -0.34 42.55
C PRO A 20 -42.19 0.67 41.64
N GLU A 21 -42.24 1.92 42.08
CA GLU A 21 -41.63 3.12 41.49
C GLU A 21 -40.24 2.81 40.90
N VAL A 22 -40.20 2.72 39.57
CA VAL A 22 -38.97 2.58 38.79
C VAL A 22 -38.18 3.87 39.00
N ALA A 23 -37.11 3.78 39.79
CA ALA A 23 -36.10 4.82 39.88
C ALA A 23 -35.76 5.28 38.47
N GLN A 24 -36.00 6.56 38.20
CA GLN A 24 -35.75 7.17 36.90
C GLN A 24 -34.32 6.82 36.47
N PRO A 25 -34.11 6.25 35.27
CA PRO A 25 -32.76 6.06 34.77
C PRO A 25 -32.11 7.43 34.67
N LEU A 26 -31.01 7.62 35.41
CA LEU A 26 -30.15 8.78 35.28
C LEU A 26 -29.86 9.00 33.79
N PRO A 27 -29.89 10.25 33.30
CA PRO A 27 -29.58 10.52 31.90
C PRO A 27 -28.14 10.08 31.65
N VAL A 28 -27.97 8.96 30.94
CA VAL A 28 -26.70 8.62 30.31
C VAL A 28 -26.47 9.74 29.31
N GLN A 29 -25.57 10.67 29.64
CA GLN A 29 -25.13 11.68 28.70
C GLN A 29 -24.46 10.93 27.55
N ALA A 30 -25.19 10.76 26.45
CA ALA A 30 -24.67 10.37 25.16
C ALA A 30 -23.78 11.51 24.66
N GLY A 31 -22.56 11.58 25.17
CA GLY A 31 -21.51 12.46 24.68
C GLY A 31 -20.61 11.67 23.73
N ASP A 32 -20.64 12.03 22.45
CA ASP A 32 -19.55 11.94 21.46
C ASP A 32 -18.94 10.57 21.07
N GLU A 33 -19.44 9.43 21.54
CA GLU A 33 -18.94 8.10 21.13
C GLU A 33 -18.98 7.77 19.61
N PRO A 34 -19.97 8.22 18.78
CA PRO A 34 -19.96 7.90 17.34
C PRO A 34 -18.94 8.71 16.53
N GLU A 35 -18.48 9.87 17.03
CA GLU A 35 -17.62 10.75 16.24
C GLU A 35 -16.21 10.19 16.07
N ASP A 36 -15.66 9.56 17.11
CA ASP A 36 -14.30 9.01 17.07
C ASP A 36 -14.24 7.69 16.29
N ASP A 37 -15.27 6.86 16.38
CA ASP A 37 -15.43 5.68 15.52
C ASP A 37 -15.53 6.10 14.04
N ASP A 38 -16.30 7.15 13.72
CA ASP A 38 -16.39 7.71 12.37
C ASP A 38 -15.06 8.34 11.89
N ARG A 39 -14.28 8.94 12.79
CA ARG A 39 -12.94 9.47 12.49
C ARG A 39 -11.95 8.34 12.24
N LEU A 40 -11.98 7.27 13.02
CA LEU A 40 -11.14 6.09 12.84
C LEU A 40 -11.47 5.38 11.52
N LEU A 41 -12.75 5.20 11.21
CA LEU A 41 -13.18 4.61 9.92
C LEU A 41 -12.70 5.45 8.73
N ARG A 42 -12.78 6.77 8.82
CA ARG A 42 -12.21 7.68 7.80
C ARG A 42 -10.70 7.53 7.69
N ALA A 43 -9.98 7.38 8.80
CA ALA A 43 -8.54 7.16 8.79
C ALA A 43 -8.17 5.81 8.14
N ILE A 44 -8.93 4.74 8.43
CA ILE A 44 -8.76 3.42 7.81
C ILE A 44 -9.03 3.48 6.30
N GLN A 45 -10.08 4.20 5.89
CA GLN A 45 -10.40 4.39 4.48
C GLN A 45 -9.29 5.17 3.76
N ALA A 46 -8.76 6.23 4.39
CA ALA A 46 -7.59 6.95 3.88
C ALA A 46 -6.33 6.09 3.86
N ALA A 47 -6.18 5.13 4.78
CA ALA A 47 -5.05 4.22 4.82
C ALA A 47 -5.08 3.16 3.68
N HIS A 48 -6.16 3.07 2.91
CA HIS A 48 -6.33 2.02 1.91
C HIS A 48 -5.15 1.99 0.90
N PRO A 49 -4.52 0.83 0.64
CA PRO A 49 -3.24 0.75 -0.06
C PRO A 49 -3.28 1.16 -1.54
N ARG A 50 -4.45 1.12 -2.19
CA ARG A 50 -4.58 1.37 -3.64
C ARG A 50 -5.21 2.72 -3.97
N THR A 51 -6.18 3.16 -3.17
CA THR A 51 -7.00 4.35 -3.45
C THR A 51 -6.99 5.37 -2.34
N GLY A 52 -6.29 5.07 -1.24
CA GLY A 52 -6.19 5.94 -0.09
C GLY A 52 -5.04 6.93 -0.21
N ASP A 53 -5.01 7.85 0.74
CA ASP A 53 -3.93 8.80 0.97
C ASP A 53 -3.25 8.49 2.31
N PRO A 54 -2.03 7.89 2.31
CA PRO A 54 -1.32 7.57 3.55
C PRO A 54 -0.94 8.79 4.38
N ALA A 55 -0.70 9.95 3.76
CA ALA A 55 -0.36 11.16 4.49
C ALA A 55 -1.59 11.65 5.25
N ARG A 56 -2.75 11.67 4.58
CA ARG A 56 -4.02 12.01 5.21
C ARG A 56 -4.41 11.02 6.31
N ALA A 57 -4.20 9.73 6.09
CA ALA A 57 -4.44 8.70 7.09
C ALA A 57 -3.61 8.95 8.35
N ARG A 58 -2.32 9.28 8.18
CA ARG A 58 -1.42 9.59 9.28
C ARG A 58 -1.87 10.82 10.06
N GLU A 59 -2.24 11.90 9.38
CA GLU A 59 -2.77 13.11 10.03
C GLU A 59 -4.00 12.81 10.90
N LEU A 60 -4.94 12.00 10.38
CA LEU A 60 -6.15 11.62 11.11
C LEU A 60 -5.83 10.76 12.34
N LEU A 61 -4.89 9.82 12.22
CA LEU A 61 -4.48 8.95 13.33
C LEU A 61 -3.67 9.71 14.39
N ASP A 62 -2.80 10.63 14.00
CA ASP A 62 -2.06 11.50 14.92
C ASP A 62 -3.02 12.42 15.69
N ALA A 63 -4.06 12.93 15.03
CA ALA A 63 -5.12 13.71 15.69
C ALA A 63 -5.92 12.86 16.69
N LEU A 64 -6.25 11.61 16.35
CA LEU A 64 -6.93 10.68 17.26
C LEU A 64 -6.06 10.27 18.46
N LEU A 65 -4.74 10.16 18.30
CA LEU A 65 -3.84 9.92 19.43
C LEU A 65 -3.71 11.13 20.36
N ALA A 66 -3.82 12.33 19.81
CA ALA A 66 -3.77 13.56 20.59
C ALA A 66 -5.05 13.81 21.40
N ALA A 67 -6.17 13.17 21.02
CA ALA A 67 -7.41 13.20 21.79
C ALA A 67 -7.25 12.42 23.12
N ASP A 68 -7.80 12.97 24.20
CA ASP A 68 -7.71 12.40 25.55
C ASP A 68 -9.08 12.05 26.16
N ASP A 69 -10.00 11.64 25.29
CA ASP A 69 -11.28 11.06 25.69
C ASP A 69 -11.13 9.55 26.05
N ALA A 70 -12.16 9.02 26.71
CA ALA A 70 -12.20 7.61 27.12
C ALA A 70 -12.18 6.62 25.95
N PRO A 71 -12.93 6.81 24.85
CA PRO A 71 -12.88 5.92 23.69
C PRO A 71 -11.51 5.93 22.99
N ALA A 72 -10.87 7.09 22.78
CA ALA A 72 -9.56 7.15 22.16
C ALA A 72 -8.53 6.36 22.99
N ARG A 73 -8.56 6.43 24.33
CA ARG A 73 -7.67 5.65 25.20
C ARG A 73 -7.78 4.14 24.98
N LEU A 74 -8.99 3.60 24.75
CA LEU A 74 -9.18 2.18 24.43
C LEU A 74 -8.62 1.83 23.05
N GLN A 75 -8.69 2.76 22.10
CA GLN A 75 -8.26 2.56 20.71
C GLN A 75 -6.75 2.84 20.50
N ARG A 76 -6.05 3.48 21.43
CA ARG A 76 -4.62 3.87 21.28
C ARG A 76 -3.70 2.75 20.78
N PRO A 77 -3.72 1.52 21.33
CA PRO A 77 -2.83 0.46 20.85
C PRO A 77 -3.08 0.12 19.37
N PHE A 78 -4.34 0.17 18.95
CA PHE A 78 -4.71 -0.07 17.56
C PHE A 78 -4.25 1.06 16.65
N ILE A 79 -4.46 2.31 17.06
CA ILE A 79 -4.02 3.50 16.30
C ILE A 79 -2.49 3.50 16.14
N GLN A 80 -1.74 3.16 17.20
CA GLN A 80 -0.28 3.03 17.15
C GLN A 80 0.17 1.96 16.15
N SER A 81 -0.46 0.77 16.18
CA SER A 81 -0.16 -0.29 15.21
C SER A 81 -0.43 0.15 13.77
N LEU A 82 -1.50 0.90 13.52
CA LEU A 82 -1.81 1.39 12.18
C LEU A 82 -0.79 2.45 11.69
N LEU A 83 -0.31 3.31 12.59
CA LEU A 83 0.77 4.27 12.28
C LEU A 83 2.09 3.57 11.97
N GLU A 84 2.45 2.52 12.71
CA GLU A 84 3.63 1.69 12.43
C GLU A 84 3.52 1.03 11.04
N GLN A 85 2.36 0.48 10.70
CA GLN A 85 2.10 -0.11 9.39
C GLN A 85 2.23 0.93 8.25
N LEU A 86 1.71 2.15 8.45
CA LEU A 86 1.84 3.23 7.46
C LEU A 86 3.31 3.67 7.30
N ALA A 87 4.06 3.75 8.40
CA ALA A 87 5.48 4.09 8.37
C ALA A 87 6.31 3.02 7.64
N GLU A 88 6.07 1.74 7.91
CA GLU A 88 6.76 0.65 7.21
C GLU A 88 6.39 0.62 5.73
N ARG A 89 5.12 0.88 5.37
CA ARG A 89 4.72 1.01 3.97
C ARG A 89 5.46 2.12 3.25
N GLN A 90 5.63 3.28 3.88
CA GLN A 90 6.40 4.38 3.32
C GLN A 90 7.88 3.99 3.13
N ARG A 91 8.47 3.32 4.12
CA ARG A 91 9.85 2.80 4.03
C ARG A 91 10.03 1.83 2.88
N LEU A 92 9.12 0.87 2.72
CA LEU A 92 9.13 -0.09 1.61
C LEU A 92 8.92 0.60 0.26
N GLY A 93 8.06 1.61 0.18
CA GLY A 93 7.88 2.42 -1.03
C GLY A 93 9.19 3.12 -1.44
N ASN A 94 9.87 3.75 -0.48
CA ASN A 94 11.15 4.40 -0.71
C ASN A 94 12.25 3.40 -1.13
N ALA A 95 12.27 2.21 -0.52
CA ALA A 95 13.20 1.16 -0.88
C ALA A 95 12.97 0.66 -2.31
N ASN A 96 11.71 0.42 -2.69
CA ASN A 96 11.35 0.04 -4.05
C ASN A 96 11.79 1.10 -5.08
N GLN A 97 11.54 2.38 -4.81
CA GLN A 97 11.96 3.46 -5.72
C GLN A 97 13.48 3.47 -5.94
N ARG A 98 14.28 3.25 -4.88
CA ARG A 98 15.74 3.15 -4.99
C ARG A 98 16.17 1.93 -5.81
N LEU A 99 15.52 0.78 -5.60
CA LEU A 99 15.79 -0.43 -6.36
C LEU A 99 15.46 -0.25 -7.85
N THR A 100 14.34 0.40 -8.17
CA THR A 100 13.98 0.73 -9.56
C THR A 100 15.06 1.58 -10.22
N GLN A 101 15.53 2.64 -9.54
CA GLN A 101 16.61 3.48 -10.06
C GLN A 101 17.93 2.72 -10.24
N GLN A 102 18.25 1.78 -9.35
CA GLN A 102 19.43 0.93 -9.50
C GLN A 102 19.31 0.00 -10.70
N LEU A 103 18.14 -0.62 -10.89
CA LEU A 103 17.87 -1.49 -12.03
C LEU A 103 17.98 -0.72 -13.35
N GLU A 104 17.46 0.49 -13.43
CA GLU A 104 17.59 1.35 -14.60
C GLU A 104 19.06 1.62 -14.95
N ARG A 105 19.88 1.99 -13.95
CA ARG A 105 21.32 2.25 -14.14
C ARG A 105 22.07 1.00 -14.61
N VAL A 106 21.83 -0.14 -13.97
CA VAL A 106 22.50 -1.41 -14.32
C VAL A 106 22.07 -1.87 -15.71
N THR A 107 20.79 -1.72 -16.06
CA THR A 107 20.28 -2.05 -17.40
C THR A 107 20.94 -1.19 -18.47
N GLN A 108 21.09 0.12 -18.20
CA GLN A 108 21.76 1.03 -19.12
C GLN A 108 23.24 0.68 -19.30
N GLN A 109 23.96 0.41 -18.20
CA GLN A 109 25.35 -0.04 -18.24
C GLN A 109 25.50 -1.36 -19.00
N GLY A 110 24.57 -2.30 -18.81
CA GLY A 110 24.55 -3.57 -19.54
C GLY A 110 24.40 -3.36 -21.05
N ARG A 111 23.52 -2.46 -21.49
CA ARG A 111 23.35 -2.10 -22.91
C ARG A 111 24.60 -1.48 -23.51
N GLU A 112 25.23 -0.56 -22.80
CA GLU A 112 26.48 0.07 -23.24
C GLU A 112 27.62 -0.95 -23.34
N SER A 113 27.72 -1.86 -22.36
CA SER A 113 28.69 -2.96 -22.39
C SER A 113 28.46 -3.89 -23.57
N GLN A 114 27.21 -4.24 -23.87
CA GLN A 114 26.88 -5.09 -25.02
C GLN A 114 27.25 -4.40 -26.34
N GLN A 115 26.94 -3.11 -26.50
CA GLN A 115 27.31 -2.36 -27.70
C GLN A 115 28.82 -2.33 -27.93
N ARG A 116 29.60 -2.17 -26.86
CA ARG A 116 31.07 -2.22 -26.93
C ARG A 116 31.56 -3.62 -27.31
N ALA A 117 30.96 -4.67 -26.75
CA ALA A 117 31.28 -6.04 -27.11
C ALA A 117 31.00 -6.31 -28.60
N ASP A 118 29.86 -5.87 -29.12
CA ASP A 118 29.49 -6.01 -30.53
C ASP A 118 30.42 -5.19 -31.46
N GLU A 119 30.88 -4.02 -31.01
CA GLU A 119 31.90 -3.24 -31.75
C GLU A 119 33.25 -3.95 -31.78
N LEU A 120 33.70 -4.51 -30.66
CA LEU A 120 34.95 -5.26 -30.59
C LEU A 120 34.90 -6.53 -31.44
N GLN A 121 33.77 -7.25 -31.43
CA GLN A 121 33.58 -8.42 -32.27
C GLN A 121 33.70 -8.07 -33.76
N ARG A 122 33.04 -7.00 -34.21
CA ARG A 122 33.16 -6.51 -35.59
C ARG A 122 34.61 -6.19 -35.98
N LYS A 123 35.41 -5.65 -35.05
CA LYS A 123 36.84 -5.39 -35.29
C LYS A 123 37.64 -6.69 -35.40
N ILE A 124 37.37 -7.68 -34.55
CA ILE A 124 38.01 -9.00 -34.62
C ILE A 124 37.70 -9.68 -35.95
N ASP A 125 36.44 -9.64 -36.39
CA ASP A 125 36.03 -10.22 -37.66
C ASP A 125 36.74 -9.54 -38.84
N ALA A 126 36.82 -8.20 -38.83
CA ALA A 126 37.55 -7.44 -39.85
C ALA A 126 39.05 -7.78 -39.89
N LEU A 127 39.69 -7.96 -38.72
CA LEU A 127 41.09 -8.39 -38.65
C LEU A 127 41.27 -9.82 -39.20
N THR A 128 40.34 -10.72 -38.87
CA THR A 128 40.35 -12.10 -39.38
C THR A 128 40.23 -12.14 -40.91
N ASP A 129 39.38 -11.29 -41.49
CA ASP A 129 39.24 -11.17 -42.94
C ASP A 129 40.51 -10.60 -43.60
N ILE A 130 41.16 -9.62 -42.97
CA ILE A 130 42.46 -9.13 -43.41
C ILE A 130 43.48 -10.28 -43.42
N GLU A 131 43.60 -11.04 -42.32
CA GLU A 131 44.53 -12.17 -42.23
C GLU A 131 44.31 -13.21 -43.32
N ARG A 132 43.04 -13.51 -43.67
CA ARG A 132 42.72 -14.42 -44.78
C ARG A 132 43.06 -13.85 -46.15
N SER A 133 42.97 -12.54 -46.32
CA SER A 133 43.26 -11.86 -47.60
C SER A 133 44.74 -11.65 -47.87
N LEU A 134 45.60 -11.81 -46.85
CA LEU A 134 47.03 -11.65 -47.00
C LEU A 134 47.62 -12.78 -47.86
N PRO A 135 48.39 -12.47 -48.92
CA PRO A 135 49.02 -13.51 -49.73
C PRO A 135 50.03 -14.31 -48.90
N ALA A 136 50.08 -15.63 -49.11
CA ALA A 136 51.04 -16.50 -48.45
C ALA A 136 52.46 -15.92 -48.63
N ARG A 137 53.13 -15.66 -47.51
CA ARG A 137 54.49 -15.12 -47.51
C ARG A 137 55.37 -16.03 -48.37
N ALA A 138 55.83 -15.53 -49.51
CA ALA A 138 56.75 -16.27 -50.36
C ALA A 138 57.94 -16.73 -49.51
N PRO A 139 58.37 -18.00 -49.59
CA PRO A 139 59.51 -18.47 -48.81
C PRO A 139 60.69 -17.55 -49.13
N SER A 140 61.30 -16.98 -48.09
CA SER A 140 62.47 -16.12 -48.25
C SER A 140 63.57 -16.93 -48.95
N ARG A 141 63.76 -16.70 -50.25
CA ARG A 141 64.96 -17.12 -50.99
C ARG A 141 66.13 -16.35 -50.40
N GLY A 142 66.70 -16.86 -49.32
CA GLY A 142 67.74 -16.16 -48.56
C GLY A 142 68.27 -16.97 -47.39
N ALA A 143 68.47 -18.27 -47.59
CA ALA A 143 69.29 -19.11 -46.71
C ALA A 143 70.09 -20.09 -47.58
N VAL A 144 70.96 -19.53 -48.42
CA VAL A 144 72.13 -20.24 -48.98
C VAL A 144 73.29 -19.25 -48.94
N ARG A 145 74.09 -19.33 -47.88
CA ARG A 145 75.56 -19.29 -47.93
C ARG A 145 76.13 -19.69 -46.59
#